data_AF-A0A1S1FE23-F1
#
_entry.id   AF-A0A1S1FE23-F1
#
_cell.length_a   1.000
_cell.length_b   1.000
_cell.length_c   1.000
_cell.angle_alpha   90.00
_cell.angle_beta   90.00
_cell.angle_gamma   90.00
#
_symmetry.space_group_name_H-M   'P 1'
#
loop_
_entity.id
_entity.type
_entity.pdbx_description
1 polymer ?
#
loop_
_entity_poly.entity_id
_entity_poly.type
_entity_poly.pdbx_seq_one_letter_code
_entity_poly.pdbx_strand_id
1 'polypeptide(L)'
;MSYTAATIRKYKKRVAELEAAAAQIENTEISQKAQALIESGKVTQWKKHPTIYFVKGYRKIAVILDTDGHFKLSARYYPHDDKIKQEILELIN
;
A
#
# COMPACT_ATOMS: atom_id res chain seq x y z
N MET A 1 7.97 3.00 36.32
CA MET A 1 8.61 1.90 35.57
C MET A 1 9.70 2.47 34.67
N SER A 2 10.95 2.05 34.85
CA SER A 2 12.08 2.42 33.99
C SER A 2 12.25 1.33 32.92
N TYR A 3 12.32 1.72 31.64
CA TYR A 3 12.65 0.78 30.58
C TYR A 3 14.12 0.36 30.68
N THR A 4 14.39 -0.93 30.50
CA THR A 4 15.76 -1.47 30.44
C THR A 4 16.49 -0.97 29.20
N ALA A 5 17.82 -0.79 29.31
CA ALA A 5 18.66 -0.30 28.20
C ALA A 5 18.54 -1.16 26.92
N ALA A 6 18.34 -2.47 27.06
CA ALA A 6 18.09 -3.38 25.94
C ALA A 6 16.80 -3.03 25.18
N THR A 7 15.74 -2.67 25.90
CA THR A 7 14.45 -2.28 25.33
C THR A 7 14.57 -0.97 24.57
N ILE A 8 15.31 0.00 25.12
CA ILE A 8 15.59 1.28 24.45
C ILE A 8 16.35 1.06 23.14
N ARG A 9 17.38 0.19 23.13
CA ARG A 9 18.14 -0.15 21.91
C ARG A 9 17.25 -0.80 20.84
N LYS A 10 16.36 -1.71 21.24
CA LYS A 10 15.40 -2.34 20.32
C LYS A 10 14.45 -1.31 19.70
N TYR A 11 13.94 -0.37 20.49
CA TYR A 11 13.08 0.69 19.98
C TYR A 11 13.82 1.63 19.03
N LYS A 12 15.05 2.06 19.35
CA LYS A 12 15.86 2.88 18.45
C LYS A 12 16.09 2.21 17.09
N LYS A 13 16.41 0.90 17.09
CA LYS A 13 16.55 0.14 15.86
C LYS A 13 15.24 0.11 15.06
N ARG A 14 14.12 -0.07 15.75
CA ARG A 14 12.81 -0.10 15.09
C ARG A 14 12.41 1.24 14.49
N VAL A 15 12.75 2.34 15.15
CA VAL A 15 12.55 3.70 14.62
C VAL A 15 13.37 3.90 13.35
N ALA A 16 14.67 3.58 13.37
CA ALA A 16 15.52 3.73 12.19
C ALA A 16 15.04 2.87 11.00
N GLU A 17 14.56 1.64 11.26
CA GLU A 17 13.95 0.80 10.22
C GLU A 17 12.68 1.43 9.62
N LEU A 18 11.86 2.08 10.45
CA LEU A 18 10.63 2.75 10.01
C LEU A 18 10.95 4.03 9.22
N GLU A 19 11.92 4.82 9.65
CA GLU A 19 12.37 6.03 8.95
C GLU A 19 12.97 5.71 7.58
N ALA A 20 13.81 4.66 7.48
CA ALA A 20 14.36 4.22 6.20
C ALA A 20 13.26 3.75 5.23
N ALA A 21 12.24 3.05 5.74
CA ALA A 21 11.09 2.66 4.93
C ALA A 21 10.24 3.87 4.50
N ALA A 22 10.03 4.85 5.39
CA ALA A 22 9.29 6.07 5.09
C ALA A 22 9.99 6.95 4.05
N ALA A 23 11.31 7.14 4.16
CA ALA A 23 12.10 7.91 3.19
C ALA A 23 12.06 7.31 1.77
N GLN A 24 11.95 5.98 1.68
CA GLN A 24 11.78 5.31 0.39
C GLN A 24 10.38 5.51 -0.20
N ILE A 25 9.37 5.70 0.66
CA ILE A 25 7.99 5.99 0.25
C ILE A 25 7.82 7.47 -0.12
N GLU A 26 8.44 8.41 0.60
CA GLU A 26 8.35 9.85 0.32
C GLU A 26 8.90 10.25 -1.06
N ASN A 27 9.88 9.50 -1.59
CA ASN A 27 10.39 9.70 -2.95
C ASN A 27 9.46 9.14 -4.05
N THR A 28 8.38 8.46 -3.67
CA THR A 28 7.33 8.03 -4.60
C THR A 28 6.18 9.02 -4.42
N GLU A 29 6.02 9.99 -5.32
CA GLU A 29 4.86 10.88 -5.31
C GLU A 29 3.59 10.07 -5.58
N ILE A 30 2.96 9.55 -4.51
CA ILE A 30 1.70 8.83 -4.62
C ILE A 30 0.65 9.80 -5.16
N SER A 31 -0.04 9.41 -6.23
CA SER A 31 -1.11 10.24 -6.78
C SER A 31 -2.16 10.52 -5.70
N GLN A 32 -2.67 11.76 -5.64
CA GLN A 32 -3.73 12.16 -4.68
C GLN A 32 -4.93 11.19 -4.71
N LYS A 33 -5.24 10.64 -5.89
CA LYS A 33 -6.31 9.66 -6.08
C LYS A 33 -5.97 8.33 -5.40
N ALA A 34 -4.73 7.87 -5.53
CA ALA A 34 -4.27 6.67 -4.86
C ALA A 34 -4.28 6.83 -3.32
N GLN A 35 -3.89 8.00 -2.83
CA GLN A 35 -3.94 8.33 -1.41
C GLN A 35 -5.37 8.37 -0.87
N ALA A 36 -6.32 8.97 -1.61
CA ALA A 36 -7.74 8.97 -1.26
C ALA A 36 -8.35 7.56 -1.20
N LEU A 37 -7.88 6.62 -2.03
CA LEU A 37 -8.32 5.22 -2.00
C LEU A 37 -7.81 4.47 -0.76
N ILE A 38 -6.58 4.78 -0.33
CA ILE A 38 -5.99 4.23 0.90
C ILE A 38 -6.72 4.81 2.12
N GLU A 39 -6.92 6.12 2.15
CA GLU A 39 -7.56 6.82 3.26
C GLU A 39 -9.05 6.47 3.42
N SER A 40 -9.77 6.30 2.30
CA SER A 40 -11.14 5.77 2.30
C SER A 40 -11.24 4.29 2.73
N GLY A 41 -10.11 3.60 2.91
CA GLY A 41 -10.06 2.20 3.30
C GLY A 41 -10.63 1.24 2.25
N LYS A 42 -10.78 1.72 1.01
CA LYS A 42 -11.21 0.92 -0.14
C LYS A 42 -10.12 -0.03 -0.61
N VAL A 43 -8.85 0.33 -0.38
CA VAL A 43 -7.71 -0.56 -0.65
C VAL A 43 -6.88 -0.80 0.60
N THR A 44 -6.36 -2.01 0.75
CA THR A 44 -5.50 -2.42 1.87
C THR A 44 -4.14 -2.85 1.36
N GLN A 45 -3.08 -2.25 1.89
CA GLN A 45 -1.70 -2.58 1.51
C GLN A 45 -1.32 -4.00 1.96
N TRP A 46 -0.66 -4.75 1.09
CA TRP A 46 -0.15 -6.07 1.43
C TRP A 46 1.13 -5.96 2.25
N LYS A 47 1.09 -6.42 3.50
CA LYS A 47 2.24 -6.38 4.43
C LYS A 47 3.52 -7.05 3.90
N LYS A 48 3.42 -8.04 3.01
CA LYS A 48 4.58 -8.74 2.44
C LYS A 48 5.15 -8.05 1.20
N HIS A 49 4.31 -7.32 0.47
CA HIS A 49 4.67 -6.62 -0.76
C HIS A 49 4.00 -5.25 -0.74
N PRO A 50 4.68 -4.21 -0.22
CA PRO A 50 4.08 -2.90 0.00
C PRO A 50 3.67 -2.18 -1.31
N THR A 51 4.11 -2.68 -2.45
CA THR A 51 3.70 -2.24 -3.79
C THR A 51 2.34 -2.78 -4.23
N ILE A 52 1.79 -3.79 -3.54
CA ILE A 52 0.53 -4.43 -3.91
C ILE A 52 -0.56 -4.04 -2.90
N TYR A 53 -1.72 -3.64 -3.41
CA TYR A 53 -2.87 -3.21 -2.65
C TYR A 53 -4.10 -4.03 -3.03
N PHE A 54 -4.74 -4.65 -2.06
CA PHE A 54 -5.97 -5.42 -2.28
C PHE A 54 -7.19 -4.52 -2.19
N VAL A 55 -8.13 -4.67 -3.13
CA VAL A 55 -9.40 -3.93 -3.10
C VAL A 55 -10.33 -4.61 -2.10
N LYS A 56 -10.78 -3.86 -1.10
CA LYS A 56 -11.71 -4.32 -0.07
C LYS A 56 -13.08 -4.55 -0.70
N GLY A 57 -13.71 -5.67 -0.38
CA GLY A 57 -15.00 -6.08 -0.95
C GLY A 57 -14.88 -7.13 -2.06
N TYR A 58 -13.71 -7.28 -2.68
CA TYR A 58 -13.48 -8.29 -3.72
C TYR A 58 -12.50 -9.39 -3.27
N ARG A 59 -12.77 -10.64 -3.68
CA ARG A 59 -11.93 -11.78 -3.34
C ARG A 59 -10.75 -11.88 -4.31
N LYS A 60 -9.53 -11.73 -3.79
CA LYS A 60 -8.26 -11.89 -4.54
C LYS A 60 -8.07 -10.91 -5.70
N ILE A 61 -8.55 -9.68 -5.58
CA ILE A 61 -8.32 -8.61 -6.56
C ILE A 61 -7.35 -7.58 -5.98
N ALA A 62 -6.32 -7.23 -6.74
CA ALA A 62 -5.31 -6.28 -6.30
C ALA A 62 -4.89 -5.32 -7.40
N VAL A 63 -4.46 -4.15 -6.97
CA VAL A 63 -3.81 -3.11 -7.77
C VAL A 63 -2.36 -2.98 -7.32
N ILE A 64 -1.48 -2.70 -8.25
CA ILE A 64 -0.05 -2.46 -8.02
C ILE A 64 0.16 -0.95 -8.06
N LEU A 65 0.81 -0.40 -7.05
CA LEU A 65 1.29 0.97 -7.06
C LEU A 65 2.59 1.00 -7.86
N ASP A 66 2.60 1.75 -8.95
CA ASP A 66 3.78 1.95 -9.78
C ASP A 66 4.71 3.03 -9.19
N THR A 67 5.94 3.12 -9.72
CA THR A 67 6.92 4.15 -9.31
C THR A 67 6.46 5.57 -9.59
N ASP A 68 5.54 5.75 -10.54
CA ASP A 68 4.91 7.04 -10.87
C ASP A 68 3.74 7.39 -9.92
N GLY A 69 3.48 6.57 -8.89
CA GLY A 69 2.41 6.80 -7.93
C GLY A 69 0.99 6.50 -8.45
N HIS A 70 0.87 5.90 -9.63
CA HIS A 70 -0.40 5.45 -10.20
C HIS A 70 -0.69 4.00 -9.84
N PHE A 71 -1.97 3.66 -9.66
CA PHE A 71 -2.39 2.28 -9.54
C PHE A 71 -2.52 1.63 -10.91
N LYS A 72 -2.08 0.39 -11.04
CA LYS A 72 -2.29 -0.47 -12.21
C LYS A 72 -2.92 -1.79 -11.77
N LEU A 73 -3.72 -2.41 -12.63
CA LEU A 73 -4.28 -3.73 -12.31
C LEU A 73 -3.16 -4.77 -12.16
N SER A 74 -3.23 -5.59 -11.12
CA SER A 74 -2.27 -6.68 -10.94
C SER A 74 -2.51 -7.77 -11.97
N ALA A 75 -1.47 -8.19 -12.70
CA ALA A 75 -1.55 -9.34 -13.60
C ALA A 75 -1.82 -10.66 -12.84
N ARG A 76 -1.37 -10.77 -11.59
CA ARG A 76 -1.54 -11.97 -10.75
C ARG A 76 -2.92 -12.03 -10.08
N TYR A 77 -3.48 -10.87 -9.74
CA TYR A 77 -4.76 -10.74 -9.03
C TYR A 77 -5.75 -9.98 -9.89
N TYR A 78 -5.89 -10.43 -11.14
CA TYR A 78 -6.70 -9.78 -12.15
C TYR A 78 -8.20 -9.99 -11.89
N PRO A 79 -9.06 -8.97 -12.05
CA PRO A 79 -10.51 -9.14 -11.97
C PRO A 79 -11.00 -10.09 -13.06
N HIS A 80 -11.73 -11.14 -12.68
CA HIS A 80 -12.31 -12.07 -13.66
C HIS A 80 -13.59 -11.55 -14.32
N ASP A 81 -14.30 -10.66 -13.63
CA ASP A 81 -15.53 -10.04 -14.11
C ASP A 81 -15.21 -8.68 -14.75
N ASP A 82 -15.70 -8.45 -15.96
CA ASP A 82 -15.53 -7.20 -16.69
C ASP A 82 -16.20 -6.01 -15.98
N LYS A 83 -17.29 -6.23 -15.22
CA LYS A 83 -17.92 -5.17 -14.42
C LYS A 83 -16.98 -4.66 -13.33
N ILE A 84 -16.37 -5.59 -12.61
CA ILE A 84 -15.43 -5.27 -11.53
C ILE A 84 -14.17 -4.62 -12.09
N LYS A 85 -13.72 -5.08 -13.26
CA LYS A 85 -12.62 -4.46 -13.99
C LYS A 85 -12.91 -3.01 -14.34
N GLN A 86 -14.09 -2.71 -14.88
CA GLN A 86 -14.49 -1.34 -15.21
C GLN A 86 -14.56 -0.47 -13.96
N GLU A 87 -15.19 -0.97 -12.90
CA GLU A 87 -15.32 -0.23 -11.64
C GLU A 87 -13.95 0.11 -11.04
N ILE A 88 -13.00 -0.84 -11.06
CA ILE A 88 -11.63 -0.59 -10.60
C ILE A 88 -10.87 0.33 -11.54
N LEU A 89 -11.06 0.19 -12.86
CA LEU A 89 -10.41 1.06 -13.84
C LEU A 89 -10.89 2.51 -13.67
N GLU A 90 -12.19 2.73 -13.48
CA GLU A 90 -12.78 4.04 -13.20
C GLU A 90 -12.34 4.59 -11.83
N LEU A 91 -12.12 3.73 -10.85
CA LEU A 91 -11.56 4.11 -9.55
C LEU A 91 -10.12 4.66 -9.67
N ILE A 92 -9.35 4.13 -10.62
CA ILE A 92 -7.92 4.39 -10.80
C ILE A 92 -7.66 5.52 -11.80
N ASN A 93 -8.50 5.66 -12.83
CA ASN A 93 -8.38 6.59 -13.96
C ASN A 93 -8.98 7.93 -13.62
#